data_AF-A0A1Y0FT30-F1
#
_entry.id   AF-A0A1Y0FT30-F1
#
_cell.length_a   1.000
_cell.length_b   1.000
_cell.length_c   1.000
_cell.angle_alpha   90.00
_cell.angle_beta   90.00
_cell.angle_gamma   90.00
#
_symmetry.space_group_name_H-M   'P 1'
#
loop_
_entity.id
_entity.type
_entity.pdbx_description
1 polymer ?
#
loop_
_entity_poly.entity_id
_entity_poly.type
_entity_poly.pdbx_seq_one_letter_code
_entity_poly.pdbx_strand_id
1 'polypeptide(L)'
;MMKKAMVWVGMCCGMLLSLPSLAAVNCTNLPTWQSGTAYNGNTTVKHNGKSYTSQWWTQGANPETHSGQWQEWKYNDVCSGSTPSSSSSSSSTPVSSSSSSATNPGGSCPTWSAGTFYSAGTVVNYNGAFYLAEHDNPGYSPTISTWYWDPVASCPGGSSSSSSSSTPTNDCGTDWYEARLTNYESYPDPGSDECIYYNGCQWAGYFYGVNGQQPESWVEANNIIAVHMKDWNWLGLKTLNLRQGNRRITGKVYDACADSDCNGCCTANLAGDGFLIDVEKYTMQRFGSGDGIVEFQVCY
;
A
#
# COMPACT_ATOMS: atom_id res chain seq x y z
N MET A 1 57.83 -35.57 4.42
CA MET A 1 57.53 -36.51 5.53
C MET A 1 56.55 -35.84 6.48
N MET A 2 55.44 -36.52 6.72
CA MET A 2 54.29 -36.14 7.55
C MET A 2 54.67 -35.87 9.00
N LYS A 3 54.09 -34.84 9.64
CA LYS A 3 53.74 -34.72 11.08
C LYS A 3 52.77 -33.52 11.21
N LYS A 4 51.61 -33.52 11.88
CA LYS A 4 50.83 -34.47 12.69
C LYS A 4 49.39 -33.94 12.74
N ALA A 5 48.42 -34.85 12.80
CA ALA A 5 47.01 -34.60 13.02
C ALA A 5 46.74 -34.06 14.44
N MET A 6 45.72 -33.21 14.57
CA MET A 6 45.07 -32.87 15.84
C MET A 6 43.59 -33.24 15.72
N VAL A 7 43.23 -34.34 16.36
CA VAL A 7 41.85 -34.82 16.50
C VAL A 7 41.18 -33.96 17.58
N TRP A 8 40.10 -33.28 17.23
CA TRP A 8 39.17 -32.70 18.19
C TRP A 8 38.00 -33.67 18.38
N VAL A 9 37.83 -34.14 19.62
CA VAL A 9 36.68 -34.93 20.05
C VAL A 9 35.49 -33.98 20.18
N GLY A 10 34.52 -34.10 19.27
CA GLY A 10 33.26 -33.38 19.35
C GLY A 10 32.35 -33.97 20.43
N MET A 11 32.18 -33.22 21.52
CA MET A 11 31.21 -33.49 22.59
C MET A 11 29.82 -33.10 22.08
N CYS A 12 28.94 -34.09 21.83
CA CYS A 12 27.52 -33.87 21.54
C CYS A 12 26.82 -33.27 22.77
N CYS A 13 26.56 -31.96 22.73
CA CYS A 13 25.64 -31.30 23.65
C CYS A 13 24.22 -31.44 23.06
N GLY A 14 23.36 -32.19 23.74
CA GLY A 14 21.97 -32.42 23.35
C GLY A 14 21.18 -31.11 23.35
N MET A 15 20.79 -30.65 22.17
CA MET A 15 19.86 -29.55 22.01
C MET A 15 18.44 -30.09 22.27
N LEU A 16 17.91 -29.80 23.46
CA LEU A 16 16.48 -29.96 23.75
C LEU A 16 15.70 -29.08 22.77
N LEU A 17 15.05 -29.70 21.79
CA LEU A 17 14.06 -29.04 20.95
C LEU A 17 12.82 -28.76 21.80
N SER A 18 12.77 -27.58 22.42
CA SER A 18 11.53 -27.04 22.99
C SER A 18 10.53 -26.84 21.84
N LEU A 19 9.52 -27.69 21.80
CA LEU A 19 8.36 -27.48 20.94
C LEU A 19 7.63 -26.21 21.42
N PRO A 20 7.29 -25.26 20.54
CA PRO A 20 6.44 -24.15 20.93
C PRO A 20 5.05 -24.68 21.29
N SER A 21 4.63 -24.44 22.54
CA SER A 21 3.26 -24.66 22.99
C SER A 21 2.34 -23.71 22.22
N LEU A 22 1.37 -24.25 21.46
CA LEU A 22 0.26 -23.47 20.91
C LEU A 22 -0.61 -22.98 22.07
N ALA A 23 -0.55 -21.71 22.42
CA ALA A 23 -1.25 -21.15 23.58
C ALA A 23 -2.60 -20.56 23.17
N ALA A 24 -3.58 -21.41 22.86
CA ALA A 24 -4.90 -20.98 22.42
C ALA A 24 -5.61 -20.04 23.44
N VAL A 25 -6.05 -18.87 22.97
CA VAL A 25 -6.64 -17.81 23.81
C VAL A 25 -8.16 -17.98 23.97
N ASN A 26 -8.71 -17.70 25.16
CA ASN A 26 -10.15 -17.81 25.38
C ASN A 26 -10.90 -16.62 24.76
N CYS A 27 -11.64 -16.86 23.68
CA CYS A 27 -12.39 -15.83 22.96
C CYS A 27 -13.87 -15.73 23.31
N THR A 28 -14.36 -16.46 24.33
CA THR A 28 -15.80 -16.59 24.63
C THR A 28 -16.47 -15.22 24.79
N ASN A 29 -15.79 -14.28 25.44
CA ASN A 29 -16.31 -12.94 25.72
C ASN A 29 -15.71 -11.83 24.84
N LEU A 30 -14.90 -12.18 23.83
CA LEU A 30 -14.38 -11.16 22.91
C LEU A 30 -15.46 -10.73 21.91
N PRO A 31 -15.60 -9.41 21.65
CA PRO A 31 -16.49 -8.92 20.61
C PRO A 31 -15.99 -9.37 19.24
N THR A 32 -16.92 -9.72 18.35
CA THR A 32 -16.58 -10.02 16.95
C THR A 32 -16.18 -8.72 16.26
N TRP A 33 -15.08 -8.73 15.50
CA TRP A 33 -14.68 -7.58 14.70
C TRP A 33 -15.76 -7.18 13.69
N GLN A 34 -16.00 -5.88 13.52
CA GLN A 34 -16.97 -5.27 12.62
C GLN A 34 -16.29 -4.11 11.89
N SER A 35 -16.35 -4.08 10.56
CA SER A 35 -15.68 -3.06 9.74
C SER A 35 -16.17 -1.64 10.01
N GLY A 36 -17.44 -1.45 10.37
CA GLY A 36 -18.02 -0.15 10.68
C GLY A 36 -17.66 0.40 12.07
N THR A 37 -17.04 -0.40 12.94
CA THR A 37 -16.73 0.00 14.31
C THR A 37 -15.31 0.56 14.40
N ALA A 38 -15.16 1.72 15.01
CA ALA A 38 -13.85 2.26 15.36
C ALA A 38 -13.32 1.57 16.63
N TYR A 39 -12.09 1.07 16.55
CA TYR A 39 -11.39 0.38 17.62
C TYR A 39 -10.21 1.21 18.07
N ASN A 40 -10.19 1.66 19.33
CA ASN A 40 -9.02 2.33 19.90
C ASN A 40 -7.86 1.34 20.09
N GLY A 41 -6.64 1.82 20.29
CA GLY A 41 -5.49 0.95 20.58
C GLY A 41 -5.73 0.03 21.79
N ASN A 42 -5.12 -1.16 21.74
CA ASN A 42 -5.28 -2.26 22.70
C ASN A 42 -6.69 -2.89 22.78
N THR A 43 -7.57 -2.65 21.81
CA THR A 43 -8.88 -3.31 21.75
C THR A 43 -8.72 -4.72 21.20
N THR A 44 -9.14 -5.73 21.95
CA THR A 44 -9.10 -7.13 21.50
C THR A 44 -10.44 -7.57 20.94
N VAL A 45 -10.41 -8.15 19.74
CA VAL A 45 -11.58 -8.67 19.01
C VAL A 45 -11.33 -10.11 18.56
N LYS A 46 -12.39 -10.82 18.18
CA LYS A 46 -12.29 -12.10 17.49
C LYS A 46 -12.72 -11.97 16.03
N HIS A 47 -11.98 -12.62 15.14
CA HIS A 47 -12.31 -12.73 13.72
C HIS A 47 -11.88 -14.12 13.22
N ASN A 48 -12.77 -14.82 12.50
CA ASN A 48 -12.49 -16.13 11.89
C ASN A 48 -11.82 -17.16 12.85
N GLY A 49 -12.30 -17.25 14.10
CA GLY A 49 -11.75 -18.18 15.10
C GLY A 49 -10.37 -17.81 15.66
N LYS A 50 -9.89 -16.60 15.40
CA LYS A 50 -8.61 -16.05 15.87
C LYS A 50 -8.83 -14.77 16.67
N SER A 51 -7.95 -14.49 17.63
CA SER A 51 -7.95 -13.27 18.43
C SER A 51 -6.94 -12.28 17.90
N TYR A 52 -7.34 -11.01 17.87
CA TYR A 52 -6.51 -9.91 17.40
C TYR A 52 -6.62 -8.72 18.34
N THR A 53 -5.51 -8.01 18.54
CA THR A 53 -5.48 -6.76 19.33
C THR A 53 -5.15 -5.60 18.40
N SER A 54 -5.96 -4.54 18.39
CA SER A 54 -5.62 -3.33 17.65
C SER A 54 -4.38 -2.67 18.24
N GLN A 55 -3.41 -2.33 17.40
CA GLN A 55 -2.17 -1.70 17.83
C GLN A 55 -2.35 -0.18 18.04
N TRP A 56 -3.28 0.43 17.30
CA TRP A 56 -3.68 1.83 17.39
C TRP A 56 -5.16 2.00 16.99
N TRP A 57 -5.63 3.24 16.87
CA TRP A 57 -6.99 3.52 16.39
C TRP A 57 -7.18 2.97 14.97
N THR A 58 -8.21 2.17 14.73
CA THR A 58 -8.51 1.60 13.40
C THR A 58 -10.01 1.43 13.18
N GLN A 59 -10.45 1.58 11.94
CA GLN A 59 -11.81 1.31 11.48
C GLN A 59 -11.73 0.71 10.08
N GLY A 60 -12.47 -0.37 9.81
CA GLY A 60 -12.53 -0.99 8.48
C GLY A 60 -11.39 -1.95 8.13
N ALA A 61 -10.21 -1.86 8.75
CA ALA A 61 -9.09 -2.78 8.50
C ALA A 61 -9.40 -4.19 9.01
N ASN A 62 -9.39 -5.19 8.12
CA ASN A 62 -9.68 -6.59 8.47
C ASN A 62 -8.49 -7.19 9.25
N PRO A 63 -8.70 -7.70 10.48
CA PRO A 63 -7.64 -8.27 11.30
C PRO A 63 -6.89 -9.45 10.68
N GLU A 64 -7.51 -10.25 9.81
CA GLU A 64 -6.83 -11.42 9.23
C GLU A 64 -5.80 -11.06 8.16
N THR A 65 -6.04 -9.99 7.40
CA THR A 65 -5.12 -9.53 6.34
C THR A 65 -4.24 -8.35 6.79
N HIS A 66 -4.55 -7.74 7.93
CA HIS A 66 -3.85 -6.58 8.48
C HIS A 66 -3.32 -6.88 9.89
N SER A 67 -2.69 -8.06 10.09
CA SER A 67 -2.07 -8.47 11.36
C SER A 67 -0.55 -8.64 11.33
N GLY A 68 0.13 -8.01 10.37
CA GLY A 68 1.58 -8.00 10.27
C GLY A 68 2.25 -7.17 11.38
N GLN A 69 3.58 -7.22 11.43
CA GLN A 69 4.39 -6.55 12.47
C GLN A 69 4.10 -5.04 12.60
N TRP A 70 3.57 -4.40 11.54
CA TRP A 70 3.28 -2.97 11.45
C TRP A 70 1.89 -2.69 10.89
N GLN A 71 0.94 -3.57 11.19
CA GLN A 71 -0.44 -3.43 10.73
C GLN A 71 -1.36 -3.11 11.91
N GLU A 72 -2.56 -2.61 11.61
CA GLU A 72 -3.51 -2.12 12.59
C GLU A 72 -3.88 -3.16 13.64
N TRP A 73 -3.75 -4.45 13.31
CA TRP A 73 -3.97 -5.55 14.21
C TRP A 73 -2.67 -6.29 14.53
N LYS A 74 -2.64 -6.88 15.72
CA LYS A 74 -1.67 -7.89 16.12
C LYS A 74 -2.41 -9.21 16.29
N TYR A 75 -1.94 -10.25 15.61
CA TYR A 75 -2.43 -11.61 15.85
C TYR A 75 -1.98 -12.08 17.24
N ASN A 76 -2.94 -12.54 18.04
CA ASN A 76 -2.66 -13.06 19.39
C ASN A 76 -2.49 -14.58 19.36
N ASP A 77 -3.59 -15.31 19.14
CA ASP A 77 -3.59 -16.76 18.92
C ASP A 77 -4.96 -17.23 18.38
N VAL A 78 -5.08 -18.51 18.06
CA VAL A 78 -6.36 -19.18 17.79
C VAL A 78 -7.22 -19.24 19.05
N CYS A 79 -8.53 -19.16 18.88
CA CYS A 79 -9.47 -19.24 19.98
C CYS A 79 -9.57 -20.66 20.54
N SER A 80 -9.31 -20.88 21.83
CA SER A 80 -9.56 -22.16 22.50
C SER A 80 -11.07 -22.40 22.59
N GLY A 81 -11.55 -23.46 21.93
CA GLY A 81 -12.96 -23.86 21.97
C GLY A 81 -13.58 -24.32 20.64
N SER A 82 -12.82 -24.34 19.53
CA SER A 82 -13.28 -25.00 18.30
C SER A 82 -12.52 -26.32 18.15
N THR A 83 -13.21 -27.42 18.40
CA THR A 83 -12.77 -28.79 18.14
C THR A 83 -12.24 -28.95 16.70
N PRO A 84 -11.08 -29.58 16.50
CA PRO A 84 -10.53 -29.80 15.17
C PRO A 84 -11.12 -31.08 14.55
N SER A 85 -11.53 -31.01 13.29
CA SER A 85 -11.54 -32.18 12.41
C SER A 85 -10.59 -31.91 11.26
N SER A 86 -9.48 -32.64 11.28
CA SER A 86 -8.37 -32.54 10.34
C SER A 86 -8.61 -33.40 9.11
N SER A 87 -8.27 -32.86 7.94
CA SER A 87 -7.55 -33.52 6.82
C SER A 87 -7.67 -32.63 5.59
N SER A 88 -6.75 -32.47 4.65
CA SER A 88 -5.33 -32.79 4.49
C SER A 88 -4.90 -31.98 3.25
N SER A 89 -3.63 -31.63 3.21
CA SER A 89 -2.83 -31.06 2.11
C SER A 89 -3.31 -31.34 0.68
N SER A 90 -3.17 -30.36 -0.24
CA SER A 90 -2.47 -30.55 -1.54
C SER A 90 -2.34 -29.23 -2.34
N SER A 91 -1.24 -29.20 -3.09
CA SER A 91 -0.68 -28.13 -3.90
C SER A 91 -1.48 -27.79 -5.18
N SER A 92 -1.37 -26.52 -5.59
CA SER A 92 -1.37 -25.95 -6.96
C SER A 92 -2.33 -26.51 -8.03
N THR A 93 -3.25 -25.69 -8.52
CA THR A 93 -3.24 -25.03 -9.86
C THR A 93 -4.58 -24.31 -10.12
N PRO A 94 -4.61 -23.25 -10.95
CA PRO A 94 -5.81 -22.42 -11.16
C PRO A 94 -6.73 -23.04 -12.21
N VAL A 95 -8.05 -23.01 -11.98
CA VAL A 95 -9.05 -23.30 -13.01
C VAL A 95 -9.98 -22.11 -13.15
N SER A 96 -10.01 -21.55 -14.36
CA SER A 96 -11.07 -20.65 -14.81
C SER A 96 -12.32 -21.48 -15.12
N SER A 97 -13.48 -21.05 -14.63
CA SER A 97 -14.76 -21.14 -15.39
C SER A 97 -15.92 -20.57 -14.57
N SER A 98 -16.30 -19.34 -14.92
CA SER A 98 -17.63 -18.89 -15.38
C SER A 98 -18.93 -19.52 -14.84
N SER A 99 -19.77 -18.60 -14.34
CA SER A 99 -21.25 -18.51 -14.49
C SER A 99 -22.11 -19.48 -13.66
N SER A 100 -23.25 -19.11 -13.08
CA SER A 100 -24.34 -18.31 -13.67
C SER A 100 -25.43 -17.88 -12.67
N SER A 101 -25.91 -16.64 -12.86
CA SER A 101 -27.32 -16.23 -12.95
C SER A 101 -28.28 -16.34 -11.75
N ALA A 102 -28.67 -15.18 -11.22
CA ALA A 102 -30.05 -14.91 -10.84
C ALA A 102 -30.62 -13.87 -11.83
N THR A 103 -31.65 -14.28 -12.56
CA THR A 103 -32.38 -13.53 -13.59
C THR A 103 -33.21 -12.37 -13.02
N ASN A 104 -33.04 -11.16 -13.57
CA ASN A 104 -34.14 -10.23 -13.81
C ASN A 104 -33.82 -9.26 -14.97
N PRO A 105 -34.82 -8.78 -15.74
CA PRO A 105 -34.63 -8.17 -17.04
C PRO A 105 -34.40 -6.65 -16.93
N GLY A 106 -33.20 -6.22 -17.31
CA GLY A 106 -32.72 -4.84 -17.24
C GLY A 106 -31.32 -4.87 -16.63
N GLY A 107 -30.30 -4.88 -17.49
CA GLY A 107 -28.90 -5.17 -17.10
C GLY A 107 -28.50 -4.53 -15.78
N SER A 108 -28.22 -5.36 -14.76
CA SER A 108 -27.94 -4.91 -13.41
C SER A 108 -26.61 -5.47 -12.94
N CYS A 109 -25.69 -4.57 -12.68
CA CYS A 109 -24.39 -4.82 -12.06
C CYS A 109 -24.60 -5.43 -10.66
N PRO A 110 -23.71 -6.33 -10.20
CA PRO A 110 -23.83 -6.90 -8.86
C PRO A 110 -23.82 -5.80 -7.79
N THR A 111 -24.60 -5.99 -6.72
CA THR A 111 -24.49 -5.12 -5.54
C THR A 111 -23.12 -5.31 -4.89
N TRP A 112 -22.48 -4.20 -4.51
CA TRP A 112 -21.21 -4.22 -3.81
C TRP A 112 -21.35 -4.95 -2.47
N SER A 113 -20.37 -5.79 -2.16
CA SER A 113 -20.27 -6.57 -0.94
C SER A 113 -18.89 -6.37 -0.33
N ALA A 114 -18.85 -6.02 0.95
CA ALA A 114 -17.61 -5.74 1.67
C ALA A 114 -16.69 -6.97 1.70
N GLY A 115 -15.39 -6.75 1.48
CA GLY A 115 -14.38 -7.84 1.50
C GLY A 115 -14.44 -8.78 0.28
N THR A 116 -15.25 -8.47 -0.73
CA THR A 116 -15.26 -9.20 -2.00
C THR A 116 -14.20 -8.62 -2.93
N PHE A 117 -13.36 -9.47 -3.50
CA PHE A 117 -12.40 -9.04 -4.52
C PHE A 117 -13.14 -8.69 -5.82
N TYR A 118 -12.88 -7.49 -6.35
CA TYR A 118 -13.42 -7.01 -7.62
C TYR A 118 -12.26 -6.70 -8.56
N SER A 119 -12.16 -7.42 -9.67
CA SER A 119 -11.17 -7.10 -10.70
C SER A 119 -11.43 -5.72 -11.31
N ALA A 120 -10.37 -5.06 -11.75
CA ALA A 120 -10.48 -3.85 -12.57
C ALA A 120 -11.46 -4.05 -13.75
N GLY A 121 -12.28 -3.05 -14.03
CA GLY A 121 -13.37 -3.10 -15.00
C GLY A 121 -14.72 -3.52 -14.43
N THR A 122 -14.79 -4.04 -13.19
CA THR A 122 -16.06 -4.47 -12.59
C THR A 122 -16.89 -3.27 -12.15
N VAL A 123 -18.13 -3.16 -12.60
CA VAL A 123 -19.08 -2.15 -12.10
C VAL A 123 -19.99 -2.79 -11.05
N VAL A 124 -20.17 -2.11 -9.91
CA VAL A 124 -21.03 -2.55 -8.80
C VAL A 124 -22.08 -1.48 -8.47
N ASN A 125 -23.23 -1.89 -7.91
CA ASN A 125 -24.17 -0.96 -7.29
C ASN A 125 -23.87 -0.82 -5.79
N TYR A 126 -23.66 0.39 -5.30
CA TYR A 126 -23.54 0.68 -3.87
C TYR A 126 -24.50 1.81 -3.48
N ASN A 127 -25.45 1.51 -2.60
CA ASN A 127 -26.48 2.44 -2.12
C ASN A 127 -27.24 3.20 -3.23
N GLY A 128 -27.50 2.53 -4.36
CA GLY A 128 -28.26 3.10 -5.48
C GLY A 128 -27.43 3.87 -6.50
N ALA A 129 -26.12 4.03 -6.29
CA ALA A 129 -25.16 4.56 -7.26
C ALA A 129 -24.28 3.46 -7.85
N PHE A 130 -23.68 3.68 -9.02
CA PHE A 130 -22.81 2.72 -9.70
C PHE A 130 -21.35 3.16 -9.65
N TYR A 131 -20.45 2.20 -9.43
CA TYR A 131 -19.02 2.46 -9.31
C TYR A 131 -18.22 1.43 -10.11
N LEU A 132 -17.29 1.92 -10.93
CA LEU A 132 -16.35 1.12 -11.71
C LEU A 132 -15.09 0.88 -10.89
N ALA A 133 -14.69 -0.38 -10.74
CA ALA A 133 -13.39 -0.73 -10.20
C ALA A 133 -12.32 -0.31 -11.23
N GLU A 134 -11.57 0.75 -11.01
CA GLU A 134 -10.47 1.14 -11.92
C GLU A 134 -9.26 0.23 -11.77
N HIS A 135 -9.11 -0.36 -10.58
CA HIS A 135 -8.03 -1.24 -10.18
C HIS A 135 -8.57 -2.49 -9.49
N ASP A 136 -7.78 -3.55 -9.46
CA ASP A 136 -8.08 -4.76 -8.71
C ASP A 136 -8.27 -4.42 -7.23
N ASN A 137 -9.50 -4.59 -6.75
CA ASN A 137 -9.93 -4.14 -5.44
C ASN A 137 -10.16 -5.33 -4.50
N PRO A 138 -9.38 -5.49 -3.42
CA PRO A 138 -9.56 -6.57 -2.44
C PRO A 138 -10.75 -6.39 -1.47
N GLY A 139 -11.66 -5.45 -1.74
CA GLY A 139 -12.92 -5.28 -1.01
C GLY A 139 -13.10 -3.95 -0.29
N TYR A 140 -12.30 -2.93 -0.63
CA TYR A 140 -12.45 -1.55 -0.14
C TYR A 140 -13.74 -0.90 -0.63
N SER A 141 -14.28 0.01 0.18
CA SER A 141 -15.58 0.66 -0.06
C SER A 141 -15.53 1.75 -1.14
N PRO A 142 -16.55 1.85 -2.02
CA PRO A 142 -16.66 2.88 -3.07
C PRO A 142 -16.62 4.33 -2.61
N THR A 143 -16.96 4.60 -1.34
CA THR A 143 -17.01 5.97 -0.81
C THR A 143 -15.83 6.33 0.08
N ILE A 144 -14.94 5.38 0.36
CA ILE A 144 -13.75 5.61 1.21
C ILE A 144 -12.51 5.77 0.35
N SER A 145 -12.46 5.13 -0.82
CA SER A 145 -11.31 5.19 -1.72
C SER A 145 -11.75 5.41 -3.16
N THR A 146 -11.55 6.64 -3.64
CA THR A 146 -11.70 7.00 -5.05
C THR A 146 -10.58 6.45 -5.93
N TRP A 147 -9.59 5.75 -5.35
CA TRP A 147 -8.51 5.10 -6.08
C TRP A 147 -8.92 3.74 -6.66
N TYR A 148 -9.73 2.99 -5.91
CA TYR A 148 -10.28 1.73 -6.40
C TYR A 148 -11.55 1.93 -7.21
N TRP A 149 -12.34 2.97 -6.91
CA TRP A 149 -13.68 3.13 -7.44
C TRP A 149 -13.91 4.51 -8.05
N ASP A 150 -14.41 4.54 -9.27
CA ASP A 150 -14.83 5.75 -9.96
C ASP A 150 -16.35 5.72 -10.22
N PRO A 151 -17.11 6.81 -9.97
CA PRO A 151 -18.56 6.80 -10.13
C PRO A 151 -18.94 6.76 -11.61
N VAL A 152 -19.90 5.91 -11.96
CA VAL A 152 -20.40 5.80 -13.34
C VAL A 152 -21.92 6.00 -13.40
N ALA A 153 -22.39 6.55 -14.51
CA ALA A 153 -23.80 6.93 -14.66
C ALA A 153 -24.74 5.72 -14.73
N SER A 154 -24.27 4.57 -15.20
CA SER A 154 -25.10 3.37 -15.37
C SER A 154 -24.25 2.09 -15.43
N CYS A 155 -24.90 0.95 -15.21
CA CYS A 155 -24.28 -0.36 -15.41
C CYS A 155 -24.10 -0.67 -16.91
N PRO A 156 -22.92 -1.10 -17.38
CA PRO A 156 -22.72 -1.52 -18.77
C PRO A 156 -23.52 -2.79 -19.06
N GLY A 157 -24.53 -2.69 -19.93
CA GLY A 157 -25.43 -3.81 -20.22
C GLY A 157 -26.59 -3.45 -21.14
N GLY A 158 -26.28 -2.88 -22.31
CA GLY A 158 -27.21 -2.66 -23.40
C GLY A 158 -26.47 -2.20 -24.66
N SER A 159 -26.30 -3.11 -25.61
CA SER A 159 -25.55 -3.01 -26.87
C SER A 159 -25.45 -1.62 -27.51
N SER A 160 -24.23 -1.17 -27.80
CA SER A 160 -23.73 -1.03 -29.17
C SER A 160 -22.27 -0.60 -29.18
N SER A 161 -21.46 -1.44 -29.80
CA SER A 161 -20.10 -1.23 -30.23
C SER A 161 -19.87 0.08 -30.96
N SER A 162 -18.86 0.82 -30.54
CA SER A 162 -17.95 1.50 -31.45
C SER A 162 -16.61 1.69 -30.76
N SER A 163 -15.63 0.99 -31.30
CA SER A 163 -14.21 1.10 -31.01
C SER A 163 -13.78 2.56 -31.15
N SER A 164 -13.32 3.15 -30.06
CA SER A 164 -12.32 4.20 -30.10
C SER A 164 -11.40 3.96 -28.92
N SER A 165 -10.25 3.37 -29.23
CA SER A 165 -9.07 3.41 -28.39
C SER A 165 -8.71 4.88 -28.13
N SER A 166 -9.21 5.39 -27.02
CA SER A 166 -8.59 6.47 -26.31
C SER A 166 -8.36 5.92 -24.92
N THR A 167 -7.15 5.39 -24.68
CA THR A 167 -6.58 5.45 -23.33
C THR A 167 -6.89 6.84 -22.79
N PRO A 168 -7.56 6.99 -21.63
CA PRO A 168 -7.58 8.26 -20.94
C PRO A 168 -6.16 8.45 -20.43
N THR A 169 -5.29 8.95 -21.30
CA THR A 169 -4.02 9.48 -20.87
C THR A 169 -4.40 10.70 -20.05
N ASN A 170 -4.11 10.68 -18.75
CA ASN A 170 -3.97 11.90 -17.95
C ASN A 170 -2.83 12.69 -18.59
N ASP A 171 -3.07 13.27 -19.76
CA ASP A 171 -2.12 13.99 -20.57
C ASP A 171 -2.44 15.46 -20.37
N CYS A 172 -1.49 16.17 -19.77
CA CYS A 172 -1.63 17.58 -19.45
C CYS A 172 -1.34 18.48 -20.67
N GLY A 173 -1.06 17.89 -21.84
CA GLY A 173 -0.83 18.60 -23.09
C GLY A 173 0.52 19.32 -23.14
N THR A 174 1.44 18.97 -22.25
CA THR A 174 2.78 19.56 -22.12
C THR A 174 3.86 18.55 -22.48
N ASP A 175 5.09 19.02 -22.70
CA ASP A 175 6.20 18.12 -23.04
C ASP A 175 6.54 17.17 -21.87
N TRP A 176 7.02 15.98 -22.22
CA TRP A 176 7.61 15.02 -21.27
C TRP A 176 9.10 15.29 -21.11
N TYR A 177 9.58 15.29 -19.87
CA TYR A 177 10.97 15.51 -19.50
C TYR A 177 11.53 14.26 -18.80
N GLU A 178 12.81 13.95 -19.00
CA GLU A 178 13.48 12.85 -18.30
C GLU A 178 14.14 13.35 -17.00
N ALA A 179 14.02 12.56 -15.93
CA ALA A 179 14.62 12.83 -14.64
C ALA A 179 15.24 11.57 -14.03
N ARG A 180 16.20 11.74 -13.12
CA ARG A 180 16.61 10.65 -12.23
C ARG A 180 15.55 10.45 -11.15
N LEU A 181 15.16 9.19 -10.97
CA LEU A 181 14.21 8.74 -9.96
C LEU A 181 14.96 8.27 -8.72
N THR A 182 14.63 8.87 -7.59
CA THR A 182 15.03 8.41 -6.26
C THR A 182 13.80 8.33 -5.35
N ASN A 183 13.98 7.86 -4.13
CA ASN A 183 12.96 7.92 -3.09
C ASN A 183 13.55 8.41 -1.77
N TYR A 184 12.67 8.96 -0.94
CA TYR A 184 13.00 9.44 0.40
C TYR A 184 11.91 9.07 1.41
N GLU A 185 12.27 9.07 2.69
CA GLU A 185 11.39 8.77 3.80
C GLU A 185 11.10 10.06 4.59
N SER A 186 9.85 10.54 4.52
CA SER A 186 9.40 11.73 5.26
C SER A 186 8.95 11.41 6.70
N TYR A 187 8.93 10.13 7.06
CA TYR A 187 8.53 9.60 8.36
C TYR A 187 9.41 8.38 8.70
N PRO A 188 10.63 8.58 9.18
CA PRO A 188 11.53 7.47 9.54
C PRO A 188 11.07 6.78 10.82
N ASP A 189 11.29 5.48 10.89
CA ASP A 189 10.86 4.64 12.02
C ASP A 189 11.40 5.18 13.35
N PRO A 190 10.55 5.33 14.39
CA PRO A 190 11.00 5.71 15.72
C PRO A 190 12.07 4.75 16.24
N GLY A 191 13.28 5.26 16.45
CA GLY A 191 14.42 4.48 16.92
C GLY A 191 15.34 3.92 15.83
N SER A 192 15.05 4.18 14.55
CA SER A 192 15.99 3.94 13.45
C SER A 192 17.21 4.86 13.53
N ASP A 193 18.28 4.49 12.84
CA ASP A 193 19.47 5.34 12.74
C ASP A 193 19.14 6.70 12.10
N GLU A 194 18.26 6.71 11.09
CA GLU A 194 17.76 7.92 10.42
C GLU A 194 16.99 8.84 11.38
N CYS A 195 16.17 8.26 12.25
CA CYS A 195 15.45 8.98 13.29
C CYS A 195 16.37 9.56 14.37
N ILE A 196 17.32 8.77 14.88
CA ILE A 196 18.14 9.11 16.06
C ILE A 196 19.35 9.97 15.69
N TYR A 197 20.12 9.54 14.68
CA TYR A 197 21.42 10.14 14.38
C TYR A 197 21.35 11.25 13.33
N TYR A 198 20.33 11.23 12.49
CA TYR A 198 20.15 12.22 11.41
C TYR A 198 19.00 13.19 11.68
N ASN A 199 18.44 13.18 12.89
CA ASN A 199 17.30 14.00 13.30
C ASN A 199 16.06 13.85 12.38
N GLY A 200 15.93 12.75 11.63
CA GLY A 200 14.82 12.56 10.69
C GLY A 200 13.45 12.62 11.37
N CYS A 201 13.37 12.17 12.62
CA CYS A 201 12.16 12.27 13.43
C CYS A 201 11.78 13.70 13.86
N GLN A 202 12.75 14.62 13.91
CA GLN A 202 12.47 16.02 14.23
C GLN A 202 11.76 16.74 13.06
N TRP A 203 12.07 16.31 11.84
CA TRP A 203 11.55 16.90 10.61
C TRP A 203 10.44 16.06 9.97
N ALA A 204 10.00 14.99 10.63
CA ALA A 204 8.99 14.09 10.10
C ALA A 204 7.71 14.85 9.73
N GLY A 205 7.21 14.67 8.52
CA GLY A 205 6.00 15.33 8.02
C GLY A 205 6.12 16.83 7.71
N TYR A 206 7.33 17.41 7.76
CA TYR A 206 7.57 18.74 7.21
C TYR A 206 7.92 18.63 5.72
N PHE A 207 7.37 19.53 4.92
CA PHE A 207 7.63 19.62 3.48
C PHE A 207 7.86 21.08 3.11
N TYR A 208 8.80 21.35 2.21
CA TYR A 208 9.21 22.71 1.86
C TYR A 208 8.06 23.62 1.40
N GLY A 209 7.11 23.09 0.63
CA GLY A 209 5.98 23.83 0.08
C GLY A 209 4.70 23.80 0.92
N VAL A 210 4.68 23.08 2.05
CA VAL A 210 3.48 22.91 2.87
C VAL A 210 3.70 23.56 4.24
N ASN A 211 2.75 24.38 4.67
CA ASN A 211 2.87 25.04 5.96
C ASN A 211 2.44 24.09 7.09
N GLY A 212 3.31 23.97 8.09
CA GLY A 212 3.08 23.12 9.27
C GLY A 212 3.40 21.65 9.03
N GLN A 213 3.51 20.92 10.14
CA GLN A 213 3.75 19.49 10.14
C GLN A 213 2.50 18.75 9.69
N GLN A 214 2.61 17.95 8.64
CA GLN A 214 1.53 17.08 8.18
C GLN A 214 1.62 15.76 8.90
N PRO A 215 0.51 15.17 9.38
CA PRO A 215 0.54 13.86 10.01
C PRO A 215 0.91 12.76 9.01
N GLU A 216 1.48 11.65 9.48
CA GLU A 216 1.84 10.50 8.62
C GLU A 216 0.67 10.00 7.79
N SER A 217 -0.54 9.99 8.35
CA SER A 217 -1.76 9.62 7.61
C SER A 217 -2.07 10.55 6.43
N TRP A 218 -1.67 11.83 6.50
CA TRP A 218 -1.75 12.73 5.36
C TRP A 218 -0.69 12.37 4.32
N VAL A 219 0.53 12.05 4.74
CA VAL A 219 1.61 11.62 3.84
C VAL A 219 1.22 10.36 3.08
N GLU A 220 0.72 9.35 3.78
CA GLU A 220 0.25 8.09 3.20
C GLU A 220 -0.88 8.30 2.17
N ALA A 221 -1.78 9.26 2.42
CA ALA A 221 -2.93 9.54 1.56
C ALA A 221 -2.60 10.41 0.34
N ASN A 222 -1.43 11.04 0.29
CA ASN A 222 -1.05 11.96 -0.78
C ASN A 222 0.09 11.40 -1.63
N ASN A 223 0.02 11.62 -2.94
CA ASN A 223 1.15 11.34 -3.83
C ASN A 223 2.11 12.53 -3.80
N ILE A 224 3.21 12.38 -3.07
CA ILE A 224 4.15 13.44 -2.75
C ILE A 224 5.43 13.27 -3.58
N ILE A 225 5.85 14.37 -4.20
CA ILE A 225 7.07 14.45 -4.98
C ILE A 225 7.95 15.55 -4.38
N ALA A 226 9.23 15.28 -4.27
CA ALA A 226 10.28 16.25 -4.07
C ALA A 226 11.03 16.50 -5.40
N VAL A 227 11.41 17.75 -5.63
CA VAL A 227 12.25 18.14 -6.78
C VAL A 227 13.53 18.76 -6.28
N HIS A 228 14.57 18.82 -7.11
CA HIS A 228 15.77 19.55 -6.75
C HIS A 228 15.45 21.03 -6.48
N MET A 229 16.04 21.63 -5.44
CA MET A 229 15.79 23.02 -5.04
C MET A 229 15.97 24.03 -6.20
N LYS A 230 16.91 23.77 -7.11
CA LYS A 230 17.14 24.59 -8.32
C LYS A 230 15.88 24.72 -9.21
N ASP A 231 15.04 23.68 -9.23
CA ASP A 231 13.86 23.57 -10.09
C ASP A 231 12.57 23.95 -9.35
N TRP A 232 12.64 24.25 -8.06
CA TRP A 232 11.48 24.58 -7.23
C TRP A 232 10.64 25.74 -7.79
N ASN A 233 11.29 26.79 -8.30
CA ASN A 233 10.56 27.95 -8.84
C ASN A 233 9.66 27.59 -10.03
N TRP A 234 9.99 26.51 -10.75
CA TRP A 234 9.19 26.04 -11.87
C TRP A 234 8.22 24.92 -11.46
N LEU A 235 8.70 23.93 -10.71
CA LEU A 235 7.96 22.70 -10.43
C LEU A 235 7.25 22.70 -9.07
N GLY A 236 7.67 23.55 -8.13
CA GLY A 236 7.09 23.64 -6.79
C GLY A 236 5.58 23.84 -6.83
N LEU A 237 4.87 23.05 -6.02
CA LEU A 237 3.40 23.01 -5.91
C LEU A 237 2.65 22.62 -7.19
N LYS A 238 3.34 22.25 -8.27
CA LYS A 238 2.72 21.72 -9.48
C LYS A 238 2.35 20.24 -9.31
N THR A 239 1.37 19.83 -10.09
CA THR A 239 1.03 18.42 -10.27
C THR A 239 1.87 17.86 -11.41
N LEU A 240 2.50 16.72 -11.20
CA LEU A 240 3.27 16.00 -12.21
C LEU A 240 2.62 14.66 -12.50
N ASN A 241 2.54 14.30 -13.77
CA ASN A 241 2.34 12.92 -14.18
C ASN A 241 3.70 12.27 -14.37
N LEU A 242 3.95 11.16 -13.71
CA LEU A 242 5.17 10.38 -13.84
C LEU A 242 4.90 9.10 -14.63
N ARG A 243 5.88 8.68 -15.42
CA ARG A 243 5.84 7.41 -16.12
C ARG A 243 7.20 6.73 -16.18
N GLN A 244 7.19 5.41 -15.98
CA GLN A 244 8.39 4.57 -16.13
C GLN A 244 7.99 3.18 -16.65
N GLY A 245 8.29 2.89 -17.92
CA GLY A 245 7.82 1.67 -18.59
C GLY A 245 6.30 1.65 -18.70
N ASN A 246 5.64 0.73 -17.99
CA ASN A 246 4.17 0.65 -17.90
C ASN A 246 3.60 1.32 -16.63
N ARG A 247 4.45 1.78 -15.71
CA ARG A 247 4.03 2.41 -14.45
C ARG A 247 3.65 3.86 -14.67
N ARG A 248 2.57 4.31 -14.06
CA ARG A 248 2.06 5.68 -14.13
C ARG A 248 1.59 6.12 -12.74
N ILE A 249 1.89 7.36 -12.33
CA ILE A 249 1.31 7.97 -11.13
C ILE A 249 1.22 9.48 -11.32
N THR A 250 0.21 10.10 -10.71
CA THR A 250 0.09 11.55 -10.64
C THR A 250 0.37 11.98 -9.20
N GLY A 251 1.32 12.90 -9.01
CA GLY A 251 1.72 13.40 -7.70
C GLY A 251 1.90 14.90 -7.69
N LYS A 252 1.99 15.49 -6.51
CA LYS A 252 2.19 16.93 -6.35
C LYS A 252 3.53 17.22 -5.71
N VAL A 253 4.20 18.24 -6.22
CA VAL A 253 5.51 18.68 -5.75
C VAL A 253 5.33 19.48 -4.47
N TYR A 254 5.37 18.80 -3.34
CA TYR A 254 5.23 19.46 -2.03
C TYR A 254 6.58 19.75 -1.38
N ASP A 255 7.66 19.18 -1.88
CA ASP A 255 8.93 19.21 -1.19
C ASP A 255 10.11 19.51 -2.11
N ALA A 256 11.21 19.93 -1.50
CA ALA A 256 12.43 20.27 -2.21
C ALA A 256 13.60 19.48 -1.62
N CYS A 257 14.29 18.72 -2.47
CA CYS A 257 15.57 18.12 -2.12
C CYS A 257 16.64 19.22 -2.22
N ALA A 258 17.17 19.66 -1.08
CA ALA A 258 18.31 20.57 -1.03
C ALA A 258 19.58 19.85 -0.56
N ASP A 259 20.70 20.12 -1.22
CA ASP A 259 22.00 19.58 -0.83
C ASP A 259 22.44 19.97 0.59
N SER A 260 21.91 21.08 1.11
CA SER A 260 22.14 21.49 2.50
C SER A 260 21.61 20.47 3.49
N ASP A 261 20.55 19.76 3.13
CA ASP A 261 19.77 18.93 4.05
C ASP A 261 20.39 17.53 4.17
N CYS A 262 21.25 17.16 3.21
CA CYS A 262 21.88 15.84 3.14
C CYS A 262 23.36 15.87 2.68
N ASN A 263 24.01 17.02 2.74
CA ASN A 263 25.42 17.22 2.37
C ASN A 263 25.75 16.81 0.92
N GLY A 264 25.00 17.34 -0.05
CA GLY A 264 25.27 17.18 -1.49
C GLY A 264 24.58 16.01 -2.18
N CYS A 265 23.71 15.27 -1.48
CA CYS A 265 23.10 14.07 -2.04
C CYS A 265 22.13 14.37 -3.20
N CYS A 266 21.43 15.51 -3.17
CA CYS A 266 20.46 15.88 -4.19
C CYS A 266 21.15 16.17 -5.53
N THR A 267 22.24 16.93 -5.53
CA THR A 267 23.07 17.20 -6.71
C THR A 267 23.82 15.94 -7.14
N ALA A 268 24.31 15.12 -6.21
CA ALA A 268 24.96 13.85 -6.55
C ALA A 268 24.00 12.87 -7.25
N ASN A 269 22.71 12.95 -6.93
CA ASN A 269 21.67 12.14 -7.54
C ASN A 269 21.19 12.68 -8.90
N LEU A 270 21.68 13.84 -9.37
CA LEU A 270 21.43 14.33 -10.73
C LEU A 270 22.30 13.60 -11.77
N ALA A 271 21.73 13.32 -12.95
CA ALA A 271 22.53 12.96 -14.14
C ALA A 271 23.16 14.22 -14.74
N GLY A 272 24.06 14.90 -14.01
CA GLY A 272 24.63 16.17 -14.46
C GLY A 272 23.67 17.35 -14.23
N ASP A 273 23.27 18.05 -15.29
CA ASP A 273 22.40 19.24 -15.23
C ASP A 273 20.90 18.94 -15.34
N GLY A 274 20.51 17.66 -15.48
CA GLY A 274 19.12 17.20 -15.63
C GLY A 274 18.23 17.38 -14.40
N PHE A 275 17.09 16.69 -14.37
CA PHE A 275 16.10 16.80 -13.30
C PHE A 275 16.23 15.68 -12.26
N LEU A 276 15.82 15.99 -11.02
CA LEU A 276 15.60 15.01 -9.95
C LEU A 276 14.11 14.93 -9.66
N ILE A 277 13.57 13.72 -9.69
CA ILE A 277 12.24 13.40 -9.16
C ILE A 277 12.48 12.44 -8.00
N ASP A 278 12.32 12.95 -6.79
CA ASP A 278 12.53 12.19 -5.57
C ASP A 278 11.18 11.91 -4.91
N VAL A 279 10.75 10.65 -4.94
CA VAL A 279 9.36 10.29 -4.62
C VAL A 279 9.27 9.77 -3.20
N GLU A 280 8.33 10.30 -2.43
CA GLU A 280 8.11 9.90 -1.04
C GLU A 280 7.78 8.39 -0.95
N LYS A 281 8.24 7.68 0.10
CA LYS A 281 8.16 6.22 0.23
C LYS A 281 6.76 5.62 -0.02
N TYR A 282 5.69 6.18 0.53
CA TYR A 282 4.33 5.66 0.34
C TYR A 282 3.86 5.89 -1.10
N THR A 283 4.25 7.02 -1.68
CA THR A 283 4.02 7.32 -3.10
C THR A 283 4.80 6.37 -4.01
N MET A 284 6.05 6.07 -3.68
CA MET A 284 6.88 5.13 -4.42
C MET A 284 6.35 3.71 -4.32
N GLN A 285 5.82 3.28 -3.17
CA GLN A 285 5.15 1.99 -3.03
C GLN A 285 3.96 1.85 -4.00
N ARG A 286 3.22 2.94 -4.26
CA ARG A 286 2.12 2.98 -5.24
C ARG A 286 2.60 3.06 -6.68
N PHE A 287 3.66 3.81 -6.96
CA PHE A 287 4.21 3.92 -8.31
C PHE A 287 4.93 2.65 -8.76
N GLY A 288 5.60 1.97 -7.83
CA GLY A 288 6.41 0.76 -7.99
C GLY A 288 7.84 0.96 -7.46
N SER A 289 8.56 -0.13 -7.16
CA SER A 289 9.93 -0.04 -6.65
C SER A 289 10.96 0.29 -7.76
N GLY A 290 12.00 1.06 -7.43
CA GLY A 290 13.19 1.21 -8.28
C GLY A 290 13.83 2.60 -8.27
N ASP A 291 14.98 2.67 -8.94
CA ASP A 291 15.74 3.85 -9.30
C ASP A 291 15.83 3.97 -10.84
N GLY A 292 16.59 4.94 -11.36
CA GLY A 292 16.86 5.05 -12.80
C GLY A 292 16.19 6.26 -13.45
N ILE A 293 15.79 6.14 -14.72
CA ILE A 293 15.18 7.26 -15.47
C ILE A 293 13.66 7.16 -15.40
N VAL A 294 13.01 8.24 -14.98
CA VAL A 294 11.56 8.45 -15.03
C VAL A 294 11.27 9.60 -16.00
N GLU A 295 10.17 9.53 -16.73
CA GLU A 295 9.68 10.67 -17.48
C GLU A 295 8.58 11.36 -16.67
N PHE A 296 8.57 12.69 -16.67
CA PHE A 296 7.51 13.49 -16.03
C PHE A 296 6.93 14.52 -16.98
N GLN A 297 5.67 14.85 -16.75
CA GLN A 297 4.93 15.88 -17.45
C GLN A 297 4.32 16.85 -16.42
N VAL A 298 4.42 18.16 -16.68
CA VAL A 298 3.90 19.19 -15.77
C VAL A 298 2.44 19.52 -16.10
N CYS A 299 1.57 19.51 -15.11
CA CYS A 299 0.16 19.85 -15.24
C CYS A 299 -0.13 21.24 -14.68
N TYR A 300 -0.85 22.06 -15.46
CA TYR A 300 -1.17 23.46 -15.14
C TYR A 300 -2.59 23.66 -14.65
#